data_AF-A0A3E0HET7-F1
#
_entry.id   AF-A0A3E0HET7-F1
#
_cell.length_a   1.000
_cell.length_b   1.000
_cell.length_c   1.000
_cell.angle_alpha   90.00
_cell.angle_beta   90.00
_cell.angle_gamma   90.00
#
_symmetry.space_group_name_H-M   'P 1'
#
loop_
_entity.id
_entity.type
_entity.pdbx_description
1 polymer ?
#
loop_
_entity_poly.entity_id
_entity_poly.type
_entity_poly.pdbx_seq_one_letter_code
_entity_poly.pdbx_strand_id
1 'polypeptide(L)'
;MSVQVSCAGMVDPVNAVNKSNVQSAVVEGRTLELRQGDISGVQHAWARLTSAHDGDVVWLEISGDGGKTWIQCDRRTIQAGGRNYTDAQRTTNDVRVCMRAVTQLSGVRYQTAAWC
;
A
#
# COMPACT_ATOMS: atom_id res chain seq x y z
N MET A 1 5.45 -2.08 -23.40
CA MET A 1 4.05 -1.60 -23.29
C MET A 1 3.69 -1.55 -21.82
N SER A 2 3.14 -0.43 -21.34
CA SER A 2 2.64 -0.26 -19.98
C SER A 2 1.10 -0.41 -19.94
N VAL A 3 0.60 -0.84 -18.79
CA VAL A 3 -0.82 -0.80 -18.43
C VAL A 3 -1.10 0.54 -17.77
N GLN A 4 -2.24 1.16 -18.10
CA GLN A 4 -2.66 2.38 -17.41
C GLN A 4 -3.09 2.01 -15.99
N VAL A 5 -2.44 2.61 -15.00
CA VAL A 5 -2.77 2.48 -13.58
C VAL A 5 -3.17 3.84 -13.02
N SER A 6 -4.07 3.85 -12.04
CA SER A 6 -4.52 5.07 -11.37
C SER A 6 -4.89 4.76 -9.92
N CYS A 7 -5.06 5.81 -9.11
CA CYS A 7 -5.58 5.70 -7.74
C CYS A 7 -7.12 5.83 -7.69
N ALA A 8 -7.79 5.84 -8.83
CA ALA A 8 -9.23 6.00 -8.89
C ALA A 8 -9.94 4.73 -8.41
N GLY A 9 -11.01 4.90 -7.64
CA GLY A 9 -11.82 3.79 -7.14
C GLY A 9 -11.23 3.05 -5.94
N MET A 10 -10.28 3.67 -5.23
CA MET A 10 -9.83 3.13 -3.95
C MET A 10 -10.98 3.13 -2.94
N VAL A 11 -11.03 2.09 -2.12
CA VAL A 11 -12.12 1.84 -1.15
C VAL A 11 -11.56 1.52 0.23
N ASP A 12 -12.33 1.77 1.30
CA ASP A 12 -11.86 1.45 2.64
C ASP A 12 -11.70 -0.09 2.82
N PRO A 13 -10.50 -0.60 3.18
CA PRO A 13 -10.26 -2.02 3.41
C PRO A 13 -10.83 -2.57 4.72
N VAL A 14 -11.55 -1.76 5.52
CA VAL A 14 -12.12 -2.21 6.80
C VAL A 14 -12.91 -3.50 6.65
N ASN A 15 -13.73 -3.59 5.60
CA ASN A 15 -14.60 -4.72 5.29
C ASN A 15 -13.91 -5.83 4.46
N ALA A 16 -12.60 -5.72 4.19
CA ALA A 16 -11.91 -6.76 3.44
C ALA A 16 -11.88 -8.08 4.22
N VAL A 17 -12.14 -9.19 3.55
CA VAL A 17 -12.00 -10.55 4.09
C VAL A 17 -10.72 -11.20 3.56
N ASN A 18 -10.35 -12.36 4.10
CA ASN A 18 -9.13 -13.10 3.70
C ASN A 18 -7.85 -12.25 3.75
N LYS A 19 -7.76 -11.35 4.73
CA LYS A 19 -6.66 -10.39 4.82
C LYS A 19 -5.32 -11.11 5.03
N SER A 20 -4.36 -10.90 4.14
CA SER A 20 -2.99 -11.44 4.28
C SER A 20 -1.94 -10.38 3.99
N ASN A 21 -0.72 -10.61 4.46
CA ASN A 21 0.43 -9.76 4.13
C ASN A 21 1.15 -10.38 2.93
N VAL A 22 1.27 -9.63 1.84
CA VAL A 22 2.01 -10.08 0.65
C VAL A 22 3.47 -9.66 0.71
N GLN A 23 3.75 -8.51 1.32
CA GLN A 23 5.10 -8.03 1.60
C GLN A 23 5.14 -7.33 2.96
N SER A 24 6.29 -7.41 3.62
CA SER A 24 6.52 -6.67 4.86
C SER A 24 7.98 -6.28 5.01
N ALA A 25 8.24 -5.17 5.68
CA ALA A 25 9.57 -4.72 6.05
C ALA A 25 9.53 -4.06 7.43
N VAL A 26 10.56 -4.30 8.26
CA VAL A 26 10.74 -3.57 9.52
C VAL A 26 11.70 -2.42 9.27
N VAL A 27 11.26 -1.19 9.54
CA VAL A 27 12.00 0.04 9.26
C VAL A 27 11.90 0.99 10.45
N GLU A 28 13.04 1.38 11.03
CA GLU A 28 13.09 2.26 12.21
C GLU A 28 12.15 1.80 13.37
N GLY A 29 11.99 0.49 13.56
CA GLY A 29 11.10 -0.10 14.56
C GLY A 29 9.60 -0.10 14.23
N ARG A 30 9.20 0.38 13.03
CA ARG A 30 7.84 0.24 12.48
C ARG A 30 7.78 -0.99 11.58
N THR A 31 6.61 -1.61 11.44
CA THR A 31 6.40 -2.64 10.41
C THR A 31 5.56 -2.07 9.29
N LEU A 32 6.18 -1.91 8.12
CA LEU A 32 5.53 -1.55 6.88
C LEU A 32 5.02 -2.83 6.20
N GLU A 33 3.72 -2.88 5.94
CA GLU A 33 3.03 -4.03 5.36
C GLU A 33 2.36 -3.61 4.05
N LEU A 34 2.57 -4.39 2.99
CA LEU A 34 1.64 -4.43 1.87
C LEU A 34 0.67 -5.57 2.15
N ARG A 35 -0.60 -5.21 2.35
CA ARG A 35 -1.67 -6.16 2.65
C ARG A 35 -2.54 -6.36 1.42
N GLN A 36 -3.14 -7.54 1.33
CA GLN A 36 -4.20 -7.84 0.38
C GLN A 36 -5.43 -8.40 1.11
N GLY A 37 -6.57 -8.37 0.45
CA GLY A 37 -7.81 -9.00 0.90
C GLY A 37 -8.93 -8.78 -0.11
N ASP A 38 -10.05 -9.47 0.09
CA ASP A 38 -11.18 -9.41 -0.83
C ASP A 38 -12.26 -8.45 -0.30
N ILE A 39 -12.71 -7.53 -1.13
CA ILE A 39 -13.82 -6.61 -0.84
C ILE A 39 -14.89 -6.90 -1.88
N SER A 40 -16.07 -7.35 -1.44
CA SER A 40 -17.18 -7.72 -2.33
C SER A 40 -16.78 -8.74 -3.41
N GLY A 41 -15.91 -9.70 -3.05
CA GLY A 41 -15.41 -10.74 -3.96
C GLY A 41 -14.31 -10.30 -4.92
N VAL A 42 -13.80 -9.08 -4.79
CA VAL A 42 -12.70 -8.54 -5.61
C VAL A 42 -11.47 -8.32 -4.75
N GLN A 43 -10.32 -8.83 -5.19
CA GLN A 43 -9.06 -8.65 -4.47
C GLN A 43 -8.57 -7.20 -4.56
N HIS A 44 -8.18 -6.65 -3.42
CA HIS A 44 -7.60 -5.33 -3.25
C HIS A 44 -6.33 -5.43 -2.41
N ALA A 45 -5.45 -4.43 -2.55
CA ALA A 45 -4.27 -4.27 -1.74
C ALA A 45 -4.13 -2.85 -1.20
N TRP A 46 -3.53 -2.71 -0.02
CA TRP A 46 -3.33 -1.45 0.66
C TRP A 46 -2.04 -1.46 1.48
N ALA A 47 -1.49 -0.28 1.74
CA ALA A 47 -0.34 -0.12 2.61
C ALA A 47 -0.81 0.04 4.07
N ARG A 48 -0.05 -0.51 5.01
CA ARG A 48 -0.26 -0.35 6.44
C ARG A 48 1.06 -0.19 7.16
N LEU A 49 1.09 0.66 8.17
CA LEU A 49 2.26 0.86 9.02
C LEU A 49 1.86 0.57 10.48
N THR A 50 2.36 -0.52 11.06
CA THR A 50 2.14 -0.84 12.48
C THR A 50 3.29 -0.31 13.33
N SER A 51 3.02 -0.10 14.62
CA SER A 51 3.90 0.64 15.55
C SER A 51 4.24 2.06 15.05
N ALA A 52 3.35 2.63 14.23
CA ALA A 52 3.49 3.98 13.70
C ALA A 52 3.33 5.01 14.82
N HIS A 53 4.10 6.10 14.71
CA HIS A 53 4.00 7.25 15.57
C HIS A 53 3.28 8.41 14.87
N ASP A 54 2.89 9.40 15.67
CA ASP A 54 2.33 10.65 15.16
C ASP A 54 3.32 11.33 14.18
N GLY A 55 2.83 11.71 13.01
CA GLY A 55 3.64 12.33 11.95
C GLY A 55 4.31 11.35 10.98
N ASP A 56 4.33 10.04 11.26
CA ASP A 56 4.75 9.03 10.27
C ASP A 56 3.80 9.08 9.06
N VAL A 57 4.30 8.87 7.85
CA VAL A 57 3.48 8.97 6.63
C VAL A 57 3.48 7.65 5.90
N VAL A 58 2.32 7.13 5.50
CA VAL A 58 2.17 5.89 4.72
C VAL A 58 1.41 6.15 3.44
N TRP A 59 1.77 5.46 2.35
CA TRP A 59 1.04 5.48 1.09
C TRP A 59 1.22 4.18 0.31
N LEU A 60 0.35 3.96 -0.67
CA LEU A 60 0.46 2.87 -1.62
C LEU A 60 1.09 3.40 -2.91
N GLU A 61 2.03 2.65 -3.48
CA GLU A 61 2.49 2.92 -4.84
C GLU A 61 2.07 1.81 -5.79
N ILE A 62 1.67 2.21 -6.99
CA ILE A 62 1.25 1.31 -8.06
C ILE A 62 2.10 1.60 -9.29
N SER A 63 2.51 0.55 -9.98
CA SER A 63 3.21 0.61 -11.26
C SER A 63 2.38 -0.09 -12.31
N GLY A 64 2.42 0.39 -13.55
CA GLY A 64 1.83 -0.28 -14.72
C GLY A 64 2.85 -0.79 -15.71
N ASP A 65 4.15 -0.71 -15.40
CA ASP A 65 5.25 -1.02 -16.32
C ASP A 65 6.28 -2.00 -15.74
N GLY A 66 5.84 -2.83 -14.79
CA GLY A 66 6.68 -3.83 -14.13
C GLY A 66 7.61 -3.22 -13.07
N GLY A 67 7.19 -2.12 -12.43
CA GLY A 67 7.92 -1.49 -11.33
C GLY A 67 9.00 -0.49 -11.77
N LYS A 68 9.00 -0.03 -13.03
CA LYS A 68 9.97 0.98 -13.51
C LYS A 68 9.52 2.38 -13.13
N THR A 69 8.23 2.67 -13.26
CA THR A 69 7.61 3.91 -12.81
C THR A 69 6.50 3.63 -11.82
N TRP A 70 6.27 4.57 -10.90
CA TRP A 70 5.37 4.41 -9.77
C TRP A 70 4.52 5.66 -9.60
N ILE A 71 3.21 5.45 -9.40
CA ILE A 71 2.27 6.50 -8.98
C ILE A 71 2.02 6.38 -7.48
N GLN A 72 1.90 7.51 -6.81
CA GLN A 72 1.60 7.59 -5.39
C GLN A 72 0.09 7.69 -5.17
N CYS A 73 -0.44 6.82 -4.31
CA CYS A 73 -1.86 6.72 -4.00
C CYS A 73 -2.13 6.77 -2.49
N ASP A 74 -3.19 7.50 -2.11
CA ASP A 74 -3.65 7.70 -0.73
C ASP A 74 -2.52 7.97 0.27
N ARG A 75 -1.74 9.05 0.03
CA ARG A 75 -0.69 9.46 0.96
C ARG A 75 -1.32 10.05 2.21
N ARG A 76 -1.02 9.42 3.34
CA ARG A 76 -1.64 9.72 4.63
C ARG A 76 -0.59 9.96 5.70
N THR A 77 -0.71 11.08 6.40
CA THR A 77 0.00 11.31 7.65
C THR A 77 -0.78 10.65 8.79
N ILE A 78 -0.10 9.82 9.55
CA ILE A 78 -0.66 9.08 10.67
C ILE A 78 -0.74 10.02 11.88
N GLN A 79 -1.89 10.02 12.52
CA GLN A 79 -2.13 10.71 13.77
C GLN A 79 -2.22 9.71 14.91
N ALA A 80 -1.86 10.11 16.12
CA ALA A 80 -2.01 9.28 17.31
C ALA A 80 -3.46 8.75 17.45
N GLY A 81 -3.63 7.42 17.53
CA GLY A 81 -4.94 6.76 17.58
C GLY A 81 -5.73 6.75 16.26
N GLY A 82 -5.17 7.32 15.20
CA GLY A 82 -5.77 7.40 13.88
C GLY A 82 -5.56 6.16 13.01
N ARG A 83 -6.11 6.22 11.80
CA ARG A 83 -5.99 5.18 10.79
C ARG A 83 -4.55 5.05 10.28
N ASN A 84 -3.95 3.88 10.46
CA ASN A 84 -2.55 3.59 10.11
C ASN A 84 -2.39 2.81 8.79
N TYR A 85 -3.40 2.88 7.92
CA TYR A 85 -3.44 2.16 6.64
C TYR A 85 -4.13 3.00 5.56
N THR A 86 -3.76 2.79 4.31
CA THR A 86 -4.34 3.48 3.16
C THR A 86 -5.70 2.88 2.77
N ASP A 87 -6.43 3.55 1.89
CA ASP A 87 -7.49 2.92 1.12
C ASP A 87 -6.90 1.81 0.24
N ALA A 88 -7.76 0.88 -0.15
CA ALA A 88 -7.43 -0.33 -0.88
C ALA A 88 -7.63 -0.12 -2.36
N GLN A 89 -6.61 -0.45 -3.14
CA GLN A 89 -6.68 -0.45 -4.58
C GLN A 89 -6.93 -1.85 -5.11
N ARG A 90 -7.80 -1.96 -6.11
CA ARG A 90 -8.05 -3.21 -6.81
C ARG A 90 -6.77 -3.77 -7.44
N THR A 91 -6.50 -5.05 -7.19
CA THR A 91 -5.35 -5.75 -7.79
C THR A 91 -5.72 -6.34 -9.16
N THR A 92 -4.71 -6.83 -9.88
CA THR A 92 -4.89 -7.57 -11.13
C THR A 92 -3.84 -8.67 -11.22
N ASN A 93 -4.09 -9.69 -12.03
CA ASN A 93 -3.14 -10.77 -12.32
C ASN A 93 -2.16 -10.41 -13.45
N ASP A 94 -2.14 -9.15 -13.90
CA ASP A 94 -1.20 -8.68 -14.90
C ASP A 94 0.17 -8.42 -14.25
N VAL A 95 1.18 -9.20 -14.64
CA VAL A 95 2.56 -9.11 -14.11
C VAL A 95 3.19 -7.72 -14.27
N ARG A 96 2.65 -6.86 -15.15
CA ARG A 96 3.12 -5.48 -15.31
C ARG A 96 2.59 -4.55 -14.24
N VAL A 97 1.48 -4.92 -13.59
CA VAL A 97 0.91 -4.14 -12.50
C VAL A 97 1.51 -4.59 -11.19
N CYS A 98 2.39 -3.76 -10.66
CA CYS A 98 3.05 -4.02 -9.39
C CYS A 98 2.57 -3.04 -8.33
N MET A 99 2.52 -3.46 -7.08
CA MET A 99 2.19 -2.63 -5.93
C MET A 99 3.28 -2.73 -4.87
N ARG A 100 3.49 -1.65 -4.12
CA ARG A 100 4.35 -1.66 -2.93
C ARG A 100 3.83 -0.72 -1.88
N ALA A 101 4.04 -1.09 -0.62
CA ALA A 101 3.79 -0.19 0.50
C ALA A 101 5.01 0.71 0.67
N VAL A 102 4.75 1.99 0.98
CA VAL A 102 5.79 2.98 1.18
C VAL A 102 5.47 3.81 2.41
N THR A 103 6.52 4.18 3.14
CA THR A 103 6.43 5.06 4.30
C THR A 103 7.51 6.13 4.25
N GLN A 104 7.26 7.25 4.91
CA GLN A 104 8.26 8.28 5.19
C GLN A 104 8.32 8.49 6.69
N LEU A 105 9.51 8.25 7.25
CA LEU A 105 9.79 8.38 8.68
C LEU A 105 10.88 9.45 8.84
N SER A 106 10.59 10.50 9.60
CA SER A 106 11.53 11.61 9.83
C SER A 106 12.19 12.18 8.55
N GLY A 107 11.46 12.20 7.43
CA GLY A 107 11.98 12.67 6.14
C GLY A 107 12.61 11.60 5.24
N VAL A 108 12.90 10.41 5.76
CA VAL A 108 13.49 9.29 5.01
C VAL A 108 12.40 8.39 4.45
N ARG A 109 12.48 8.06 3.16
CA ARG A 109 11.54 7.18 2.46
C ARG A 109 12.00 5.73 2.55
N TYR A 110 11.08 4.84 2.93
CA TYR A 110 11.27 3.40 2.95
C TYR A 110 10.15 2.71 2.18
N GLN A 111 10.42 1.55 1.59
CA GLN A 111 9.43 0.78 0.84
C GLN A 111 9.60 -0.73 1.04
N THR A 112 8.53 -1.47 0.82
CA THR A 112 8.60 -2.93 0.66
C THR A 112 9.17 -3.30 -0.72
N ALA A 113 9.48 -4.58 -0.91
CA ALA A 113 9.63 -5.13 -2.25
C ALA A 113 8.34 -4.91 -3.07
N ALA A 114 8.49 -4.83 -4.39
CA ALA A 114 7.36 -4.80 -5.32
C ALA A 114 6.67 -6.16 -5.36
N TRP A 115 5.35 -6.16 -5.33
CA TRP A 115 4.51 -7.33 -5.54
C TRP A 115 3.74 -7.18 -6.85
N CYS A 116 3.94 -8.15 -7.72
CA CYS A 116 3.21 -8.45 -8.94
C CYS A 116 3.06 -9.99 -8.97
#